data_AF-A0A8J4YBX4-F1
#
_entry.id   AF-A0A8J4YBX4-F1
#
_cell.length_a   1.000
_cell.length_b   1.000
_cell.length_c   1.000
_cell.angle_alpha   90.00
_cell.angle_beta   90.00
_cell.angle_gamma   90.00
#
_symmetry.space_group_name_H-M   'P 1'
#
loop_
_entity.id
_entity.type
_entity.pdbx_description
1 polymer ?
#
loop_
_entity_poly.entity_id
_entity_poly.type
_entity_poly.pdbx_seq_one_letter_code
_entity_poly.pdbx_strand_id
1 'polypeptide(L)'
;MVKIVDADWGASDRPILATVDGCIRVTDMGMRNSHSPLHTYCTKGEGPGGMCWGEKEPIVSPYLLGGEASLNLRTLLTHHPWRNTYTLAFTTEDGFSPEELQSIEIWVSRIPQEVREYLERCDSTAHRALVTSHLFGDQGELQFWTDEGSSSSSSVGSAELLTFGESASVSGEDTPCPPSAPPHIPPPAHPTSHPLETTYHYLCDAVTYKHHELERLSIHETKGLEGDLRVTLGRSLAMVGERDRAVRLLLDADTSHSHFYTDCLRACLLAATHHSAQAQSTIKLVATNLIAAGNIWEGVELLCLIGKAGDACRYLQSYGHWRPSVWLAKCALTVSESVDILKRFAHHLTTSGCKDQGVCVLLSIGSVVGAVEQLVQQHYHQRAALLLSAATQLHALPTPPPHLPPQTLTHPPASSFGYSPVLTSPSGSLAALTENIHRKYILHLYSLGNSPAVAHFCRLLGEKGHILLQELEALQ
;
A
#
# COMPACT_ATOMS: atom_id res chain seq x y z
N MET A 1 -44.54 6.83 35.55
CA MET A 1 -44.84 8.20 35.06
C MET A 1 -43.65 9.05 35.45
N VAL A 2 -42.95 9.68 34.49
CA VAL A 2 -41.71 10.40 34.81
C VAL A 2 -42.06 11.74 35.48
N LYS A 3 -41.37 12.08 36.57
CA LYS A 3 -41.59 13.33 37.31
C LYS A 3 -40.88 14.49 36.62
N ILE A 4 -41.59 15.60 36.48
CA ILE A 4 -41.03 16.87 35.99
C ILE A 4 -40.20 17.50 37.12
N VAL A 5 -38.99 17.95 36.78
CA VAL A 5 -38.07 18.69 37.67
C VAL A 5 -38.25 20.18 37.45
N ASP A 6 -38.29 20.61 36.19
CA ASP A 6 -38.41 22.01 35.78
C ASP A 6 -39.09 22.12 34.40
N ALA A 7 -39.55 23.33 34.03
CA ALA A 7 -40.24 23.59 32.77
C ALA A 7 -39.99 25.02 32.25
N ASP A 8 -39.71 25.14 30.95
CA ASP A 8 -39.44 26.42 30.27
C ASP A 8 -39.99 26.40 28.82
N TRP A 9 -39.75 27.46 28.04
CA TRP A 9 -40.26 27.62 26.68
C TRP A 9 -39.12 27.77 25.67
N GLY A 10 -39.01 26.81 24.74
CA GLY A 10 -38.03 26.89 23.64
C GLY A 10 -38.50 27.77 22.47
N ALA A 11 -39.81 27.87 22.28
CA ALA A 11 -40.49 28.74 21.33
C ALA A 11 -41.96 28.91 21.77
N SER A 12 -42.70 29.83 21.14
CA SER A 12 -44.11 30.11 21.47
C SER A 12 -45.06 28.90 21.32
N ASP A 13 -44.68 27.88 20.56
CA ASP A 13 -45.41 26.62 20.36
C ASP A 13 -44.73 25.39 21.00
N ARG A 14 -43.59 25.58 21.71
CA ARG A 14 -42.71 24.51 22.20
C ARG A 14 -42.41 24.65 23.69
N PRO A 15 -43.30 24.14 24.57
CA PRO A 15 -42.94 23.94 25.97
C PRO A 15 -41.87 22.85 26.09
N ILE A 16 -40.89 23.10 26.96
CA ILE A 16 -39.76 22.22 27.26
C ILE A 16 -39.87 21.78 28.72
N LEU A 17 -39.74 20.47 28.97
CA LEU A 17 -39.79 19.89 30.31
C LEU A 17 -38.44 19.23 30.63
N ALA A 18 -37.80 19.65 31.72
CA ALA A 18 -36.69 18.91 32.32
C ALA A 18 -37.25 17.89 33.31
N THR A 19 -36.78 16.64 33.23
CA THR A 19 -37.38 15.52 33.95
C THR A 19 -36.34 14.71 34.75
N VAL A 20 -36.79 13.96 35.76
CA VAL A 20 -35.91 13.27 36.72
C VAL A 20 -35.00 12.19 36.10
N ASP A 21 -35.30 11.77 34.87
CA ASP A 21 -34.48 10.88 34.04
C ASP A 21 -33.40 11.62 33.24
N GLY A 22 -33.03 12.85 33.63
CA GLY A 22 -31.98 13.65 33.00
C GLY A 22 -32.33 14.15 31.59
N CYS A 23 -33.57 13.97 31.15
CA CYS A 23 -33.97 14.26 29.78
C CYS A 23 -34.60 15.65 29.66
N ILE A 24 -34.40 16.26 28.48
CA ILE A 24 -35.10 17.49 28.06
C ILE A 24 -36.16 17.07 27.03
N ARG A 25 -37.43 17.14 27.42
CA ARG A 25 -38.58 16.76 26.58
C ARG A 25 -39.19 18.01 25.97
N VAL A 26 -39.00 18.20 24.66
CA VAL A 26 -39.77 19.19 23.89
C VAL A 26 -41.16 18.62 23.63
N THR A 27 -42.20 19.39 23.95
CA THR A 27 -43.61 19.01 23.84
C THR A 27 -44.35 19.81 22.77
N ASP A 28 -45.56 19.37 22.42
CA ASP A 28 -46.56 20.21 21.76
C ASP A 28 -47.30 21.10 22.78
N MET A 29 -47.99 22.14 22.29
CA MET A 29 -48.82 23.03 23.14
C MET A 29 -49.88 22.31 23.99
N GLY A 30 -50.28 21.10 23.60
CA GLY A 30 -51.21 20.26 24.36
C GLY A 30 -50.54 19.47 25.49
N MET A 31 -49.20 19.43 25.55
CA MET A 31 -48.39 18.52 26.36
C MET A 31 -48.81 17.04 26.21
N ARG A 32 -49.29 16.68 25.02
CA ARG A 32 -49.77 15.33 24.65
C ARG A 32 -48.69 14.53 23.98
N ASN A 33 -47.87 15.18 23.17
CA ASN A 33 -46.76 14.58 22.47
C ASN A 33 -45.46 15.15 23.02
N SER A 34 -44.50 14.28 23.32
CA SER A 34 -43.14 14.65 23.71
C SER A 34 -42.14 13.74 23.02
N HIS A 35 -40.98 14.26 22.63
CA HIS A 35 -39.85 13.40 22.29
C HIS A 35 -39.24 12.84 23.59
N SER A 36 -39.43 11.55 23.85
CA SER A 36 -38.72 10.83 24.92
C SER A 36 -37.51 10.06 24.36
N PRO A 37 -36.59 9.56 25.20
CA PRO A 37 -35.47 8.72 24.73
C PRO A 37 -35.95 7.47 23.99
N LEU A 38 -35.16 7.02 23.01
CA LEU A 38 -35.53 5.86 22.19
C LEU A 38 -35.68 4.57 23.02
N HIS A 39 -34.85 4.38 24.04
CA HIS A 39 -34.90 3.23 24.95
C HIS A 39 -36.20 3.16 25.78
N THR A 40 -36.98 4.25 25.88
CA THR A 40 -38.26 4.26 26.59
C THR A 40 -39.42 3.74 25.71
N TYR A 41 -39.20 3.59 24.41
CA TYR A 41 -40.18 3.05 23.48
C TYR A 41 -40.00 1.54 23.28
N CYS A 42 -41.14 0.86 23.12
CA CYS A 42 -41.21 -0.54 22.78
C CYS A 42 -42.08 -0.71 21.54
N THR A 43 -41.71 -1.64 20.65
CA THR A 43 -42.60 -2.12 19.59
C THR A 43 -43.73 -2.97 20.20
N LYS A 44 -44.88 -3.02 19.51
CA LYS A 44 -45.89 -4.04 19.82
C LYS A 44 -45.36 -5.36 19.26
N GLY A 45 -45.08 -6.34 20.11
CA GLY A 45 -44.72 -7.67 19.64
C GLY A 45 -45.91 -8.31 18.93
N GLU A 46 -45.73 -8.71 17.68
CA GLU A 46 -46.68 -9.59 16.99
C GLU A 46 -46.29 -11.04 17.26
N GLY A 47 -47.15 -11.78 17.97
CA GLY A 47 -46.94 -13.20 18.20
C GLY A 47 -47.10 -14.02 16.91
N PRO A 48 -46.53 -15.24 16.84
CA PRO A 48 -46.73 -16.14 15.70
C PRO A 48 -48.22 -16.33 15.41
N GLY A 49 -48.65 -16.03 14.18
CA GLY A 49 -50.05 -16.11 13.77
C GLY A 49 -50.89 -14.85 14.01
N GLY A 50 -50.27 -13.68 14.25
CA GLY A 50 -50.97 -12.38 14.26
C GLY A 50 -51.78 -12.11 15.53
N MET A 51 -51.52 -12.85 16.62
CA MET A 51 -52.11 -12.58 17.93
C MET A 51 -51.20 -11.64 18.74
N CYS A 52 -51.71 -10.45 19.04
CA CYS A 52 -51.06 -9.49 19.93
C CYS A 52 -51.14 -9.96 21.39
N TRP A 53 -50.15 -10.74 21.82
CA TRP A 53 -49.87 -10.92 23.25
C TRP A 53 -49.16 -9.66 23.78
N GLY A 54 -49.50 -9.23 25.00
CA GLY A 54 -49.20 -7.88 25.51
C GLY A 54 -47.73 -7.58 25.84
N GLU A 55 -46.78 -8.36 25.34
CA GLU A 55 -45.36 -8.16 25.57
C GLU A 55 -44.84 -7.02 24.68
N LYS A 56 -44.31 -6.00 25.36
CA LYS A 56 -43.69 -4.83 24.77
C LYS A 56 -42.24 -5.17 24.42
N GLU A 57 -41.95 -5.34 23.15
CA GLU A 57 -40.58 -5.58 22.70
C GLU A 57 -39.72 -4.31 22.85
N PRO A 58 -38.62 -4.33 23.61
CA PRO A 58 -37.75 -3.17 23.71
C PRO A 58 -37.05 -2.87 22.37
N ILE A 59 -36.84 -1.59 22.08
CA ILE A 59 -35.95 -1.16 21.01
C ILE A 59 -34.52 -1.28 21.54
N VAL A 60 -33.70 -2.12 20.89
CA VAL A 60 -32.34 -2.42 21.36
C VAL A 60 -31.33 -2.28 20.22
N SER A 61 -30.21 -1.65 20.54
CA SER A 61 -29.10 -1.36 19.62
C SER A 61 -27.82 -1.17 20.44
N PRO A 62 -26.62 -1.54 19.94
CA PRO A 62 -25.36 -1.27 20.63
C PRO A 62 -25.12 0.21 20.91
N TYR A 63 -25.75 1.11 20.14
CA TYR A 63 -25.70 2.57 20.33
C TYR A 63 -26.63 3.10 21.43
N LEU A 64 -27.49 2.26 22.01
CA LEU A 64 -28.34 2.61 23.16
C LEU A 64 -27.72 2.18 24.49
N LEU A 65 -26.61 1.42 24.47
CA LEU A 65 -25.80 1.10 25.64
C LEU A 65 -24.97 2.31 26.08
N GLY A 66 -24.40 2.27 27.29
CA GLY A 66 -23.36 3.21 27.69
C GLY A 66 -22.17 3.18 26.72
N GLY A 67 -21.48 4.32 26.55
CA GLY A 67 -20.38 4.42 25.57
C GLY A 67 -19.26 3.38 25.80
N GLU A 68 -18.93 3.14 27.07
CA GLU A 68 -17.96 2.11 27.48
C GLU A 68 -18.47 0.69 27.15
N ALA A 69 -19.70 0.34 27.54
CA ALA A 69 -20.31 -0.95 27.22
C ALA A 69 -20.43 -1.19 25.70
N SER A 70 -20.77 -0.17 24.92
CA SER A 70 -20.83 -0.24 23.46
C SER A 70 -19.46 -0.57 22.84
N LEU A 71 -18.40 0.08 23.31
CA LEU A 71 -17.02 -0.17 22.88
C LEU A 71 -16.48 -1.52 23.38
N ASN A 72 -16.87 -1.95 24.58
CA ASN A 72 -16.53 -3.27 25.13
C ASN A 72 -17.17 -4.39 24.30
N LEU A 73 -18.47 -4.29 24.01
CA LEU A 73 -19.19 -5.20 23.13
C LEU A 73 -18.54 -5.31 21.75
N ARG A 74 -18.19 -4.18 21.12
CA ARG A 74 -17.44 -4.15 19.85
C ARG A 74 -16.11 -4.91 19.94
N THR A 75 -15.40 -4.74 21.06
CA THR A 75 -14.09 -5.35 21.29
C THR A 75 -14.21 -6.87 21.45
N LEU A 76 -15.17 -7.33 22.26
CA LEU A 76 -15.50 -8.74 22.50
C LEU A 76 -15.95 -9.48 21.23
N LEU A 77 -16.82 -8.85 20.43
CA LEU A 77 -17.25 -9.40 19.13
C LEU A 77 -16.08 -9.57 18.16
N THR A 78 -15.09 -8.68 18.22
CA THR A 78 -13.91 -8.74 17.35
C THR A 78 -12.95 -9.87 17.74
N HIS A 79 -12.66 -10.02 19.04
CA HIS A 79 -11.72 -11.03 19.57
C HIS A 79 -11.81 -11.17 21.09
N HIS A 80 -11.53 -12.37 21.58
CA HIS A 80 -11.33 -12.64 23.00
C HIS A 80 -10.30 -13.79 23.22
N PRO A 81 -9.01 -13.62 22.85
CA PRO A 81 -8.00 -14.69 22.91
C PRO A 81 -7.81 -15.35 24.29
N TRP A 82 -8.38 -14.77 25.35
CA TRP A 82 -8.42 -15.32 26.70
C TRP A 82 -9.47 -16.43 26.93
N ARG A 83 -10.41 -16.64 25.99
CA ARG A 83 -11.38 -17.74 26.02
C ARG A 83 -10.91 -18.89 25.13
N ASN A 84 -11.10 -20.13 25.60
CA ASN A 84 -10.76 -21.35 24.83
C ASN A 84 -11.67 -21.58 23.60
N THR A 85 -12.88 -20.99 23.60
CA THR A 85 -13.87 -21.11 22.53
C THR A 85 -14.50 -19.74 22.28
N TYR A 86 -14.89 -19.47 21.03
CA TYR A 86 -15.66 -18.27 20.70
C TYR A 86 -17.14 -18.49 20.98
N THR A 87 -17.72 -17.55 21.72
CA THR A 87 -19.10 -17.58 22.17
C THR A 87 -19.68 -16.18 22.24
N LEU A 88 -20.91 -16.00 21.74
CA LEU A 88 -21.66 -14.74 21.86
C LEU A 88 -22.40 -14.60 23.21
N ALA A 89 -22.02 -15.40 24.20
CA ALA A 89 -22.54 -15.35 25.57
C ALA A 89 -21.62 -14.47 26.44
N PHE A 90 -22.15 -13.35 26.92
CA PHE A 90 -21.43 -12.39 27.75
C PHE A 90 -21.88 -12.47 29.21
N THR A 91 -21.01 -12.10 30.14
CA THR A 91 -21.27 -12.15 31.59
C THR A 91 -20.91 -10.82 32.25
N THR A 92 -21.25 -10.68 33.54
CA THR A 92 -20.84 -9.51 34.34
C THR A 92 -19.32 -9.39 34.49
N GLU A 93 -18.57 -10.50 34.35
CA GLU A 93 -17.11 -10.51 34.40
C GLU A 93 -16.48 -9.84 33.16
N ASP A 94 -17.20 -9.80 32.03
CA ASP A 94 -16.73 -9.12 30.82
C ASP A 94 -16.77 -7.58 30.94
N GLY A 95 -17.40 -7.03 31.98
CA GLY A 95 -17.52 -5.58 32.20
C GLY A 95 -18.90 -4.98 31.88
N PHE A 96 -19.98 -5.75 32.04
CA PHE A 96 -21.36 -5.29 31.80
C PHE A 96 -22.22 -5.30 33.06
N SER A 97 -23.14 -4.34 33.19
CA SER A 97 -24.21 -4.38 34.18
C SER A 97 -25.31 -5.39 33.78
N PRO A 98 -26.14 -5.88 34.72
CA PRO A 98 -27.20 -6.83 34.41
C PRO A 98 -28.27 -6.28 33.45
N GLU A 99 -28.53 -4.96 33.47
CA GLU A 99 -29.48 -4.30 32.56
C GLU A 99 -28.92 -4.20 31.12
N GLU A 100 -27.61 -3.98 30.98
CA GLU A 100 -26.92 -4.02 29.70
C GLU A 100 -26.86 -5.44 29.15
N LEU A 101 -26.57 -6.46 29.99
CA LEU A 101 -26.59 -7.86 29.57
C LEU A 101 -27.94 -8.28 28.99
N GLN A 102 -29.05 -7.95 29.65
CA GLN A 102 -30.40 -8.21 29.13
C GLN A 102 -30.63 -7.55 27.76
N SER A 103 -30.12 -6.33 27.59
CA SER A 103 -30.20 -5.61 26.31
C SER A 103 -29.32 -6.28 25.24
N ILE A 104 -28.10 -6.68 25.59
CA ILE A 104 -27.17 -7.35 24.67
C ILE A 104 -27.72 -8.71 24.24
N GLU A 105 -28.28 -9.52 25.14
CA GLU A 105 -28.90 -10.81 24.82
C GLU A 105 -30.04 -10.66 23.80
N ILE A 106 -30.94 -9.68 24.01
CA ILE A 106 -32.03 -9.38 23.08
C ILE A 106 -31.47 -8.92 21.72
N TRP A 107 -30.44 -8.06 21.70
CA TRP A 107 -29.82 -7.62 20.46
C TRP A 107 -29.11 -8.76 19.71
N VAL A 108 -28.33 -9.60 20.40
CA VAL A 108 -27.68 -10.78 19.83
C VAL A 108 -28.71 -11.76 19.26
N SER A 109 -29.86 -11.95 19.93
CA SER A 109 -30.94 -12.81 19.43
C SER A 109 -31.51 -12.35 18.08
N ARG A 110 -31.46 -11.03 17.80
CA ARG A 110 -31.91 -10.40 16.55
C ARG A 110 -30.88 -10.46 15.41
N ILE A 111 -29.63 -10.84 15.68
CA ILE A 111 -28.63 -11.06 14.64
C ILE A 111 -29.00 -12.33 13.85
N PRO A 112 -28.98 -12.31 12.50
CA PRO A 112 -29.25 -13.49 11.68
C PRO A 112 -28.40 -14.69 12.09
N GLN A 113 -29.01 -15.87 12.15
CA GLN A 113 -28.35 -17.08 12.65
C GLN A 113 -27.06 -17.40 11.89
N GLU A 114 -27.05 -17.25 10.56
CA GLU A 114 -25.88 -17.42 9.70
C GLU A 114 -24.69 -16.54 10.11
N VAL A 115 -24.96 -15.29 10.53
CA VAL A 115 -23.92 -14.33 10.97
C VAL A 115 -23.40 -14.71 12.36
N ARG A 116 -24.26 -15.21 13.25
CA ARG A 116 -23.85 -15.70 14.57
C ARG A 116 -22.97 -16.95 14.46
N GLU A 117 -23.41 -17.93 13.69
CA GLU A 117 -22.65 -19.15 13.41
C GLU A 117 -21.31 -18.84 12.73
N TYR A 118 -21.28 -17.85 11.83
CA TYR A 118 -20.04 -17.38 11.22
C TYR A 118 -19.08 -16.74 12.23
N LEU A 119 -19.56 -15.86 13.13
CA LEU A 119 -18.72 -15.26 14.18
C LEU A 119 -18.11 -16.31 15.11
N GLU A 120 -18.89 -17.33 15.50
CA GLU A 120 -18.44 -18.42 16.38
C GLU A 120 -17.49 -19.40 15.68
N ARG A 121 -17.63 -19.61 14.38
CA ARG A 121 -16.78 -20.52 13.58
C ARG A 121 -15.52 -19.86 13.00
N CYS A 122 -15.49 -18.53 12.87
CA CYS A 122 -14.39 -17.84 12.19
C CYS A 122 -13.13 -17.78 13.07
N ASP A 123 -12.02 -18.39 12.65
CA ASP A 123 -10.77 -18.32 13.42
C ASP A 123 -10.08 -16.94 13.33
N SER A 124 -10.25 -16.22 12.21
CA SER A 124 -9.56 -14.96 11.88
C SER A 124 -10.13 -13.75 12.62
N THR A 125 -9.28 -13.02 13.37
CA THR A 125 -9.68 -11.74 14.01
C THR A 125 -10.03 -10.65 13.00
N ALA A 126 -9.35 -10.57 11.84
CA ALA A 126 -9.65 -9.59 10.79
C ALA A 126 -11.07 -9.77 10.22
N HIS A 127 -11.49 -11.02 9.96
CA HIS A 127 -12.85 -11.31 9.47
C HIS A 127 -13.93 -11.01 10.52
N ARG A 128 -13.67 -11.27 11.81
CA ARG A 128 -14.55 -10.83 12.90
C ARG A 128 -14.62 -9.32 13.04
N ALA A 129 -13.50 -8.62 12.86
CA ALA A 129 -13.47 -7.16 12.84
C ALA A 129 -14.33 -6.59 11.71
N LEU A 130 -14.24 -7.17 10.50
CA LEU A 130 -15.07 -6.81 9.35
C LEU A 130 -16.58 -7.00 9.64
N VAL A 131 -16.99 -8.17 10.13
CA VAL A 131 -18.41 -8.45 10.46
C VAL A 131 -18.90 -7.56 11.60
N THR A 132 -18.07 -7.32 12.63
CA THR A 132 -18.40 -6.41 13.73
C THR A 132 -18.57 -4.97 13.22
N SER A 133 -17.72 -4.54 12.28
CA SER A 133 -17.83 -3.23 11.62
C SER A 133 -19.13 -3.08 10.85
N HIS A 134 -19.60 -4.14 10.18
CA HIS A 134 -20.93 -4.16 9.54
C HIS A 134 -22.08 -4.13 10.54
N LEU A 135 -21.99 -4.85 11.68
CA LEU A 135 -23.04 -4.89 12.70
C LEU A 135 -23.23 -3.54 13.41
N PHE A 136 -22.16 -2.75 13.54
CA PHE A 136 -22.22 -1.39 14.07
C PHE A 136 -22.48 -0.36 12.95
N GLY A 137 -22.02 -0.60 11.72
CA GLY A 137 -22.03 0.41 10.65
C GLY A 137 -20.85 1.39 10.74
N ASP A 138 -19.72 0.94 11.30
CA ASP A 138 -18.48 1.72 11.36
C ASP A 138 -17.79 1.72 9.98
N GLN A 139 -18.06 2.75 9.19
CA GLN A 139 -17.54 2.88 7.83
C GLN A 139 -16.00 2.98 7.78
N GLY A 140 -15.36 3.48 8.84
CA GLY A 140 -13.91 3.64 8.91
C GLY A 140 -13.20 2.31 9.15
N GLU A 141 -13.70 1.50 10.09
CA GLU A 141 -13.24 0.12 10.26
C GLU A 141 -13.59 -0.75 9.04
N LEU A 142 -14.78 -0.59 8.47
CA LEU A 142 -15.19 -1.35 7.27
C LEU A 142 -14.20 -1.17 6.11
N GLN A 143 -13.80 0.06 5.80
CA GLN A 143 -12.81 0.33 4.74
C GLN A 143 -11.46 -0.34 5.06
N PHE A 144 -10.98 -0.21 6.29
CA PHE A 144 -9.71 -0.78 6.73
C PHE A 144 -9.67 -2.32 6.60
N TRP A 145 -10.70 -3.02 7.10
CA TRP A 145 -10.73 -4.49 7.09
C TRP A 145 -11.11 -5.10 5.72
N THR A 146 -11.80 -4.35 4.84
CA THR A 146 -12.11 -4.80 3.47
C THR A 146 -10.87 -4.87 2.59
N ASP A 147 -9.98 -3.88 2.71
CA ASP A 147 -8.72 -3.82 1.94
C ASP A 147 -7.72 -4.91 2.37
N GLU A 148 -7.75 -5.35 3.65
CA GLU A 148 -6.96 -6.50 4.13
C GLU A 148 -7.47 -7.85 3.57
N GLY A 149 -8.78 -8.10 3.58
CA GLY A 149 -9.36 -9.37 3.12
C GLY A 149 -9.09 -9.66 1.63
N SER A 150 -8.96 -8.60 0.83
CA SER A 150 -8.59 -8.69 -0.58
C SER A 150 -7.13 -9.14 -0.79
N SER A 151 -6.24 -8.80 0.14
CA SER A 151 -4.79 -9.07 0.01
C SER A 151 -4.40 -10.53 0.34
N SER A 152 -5.30 -11.28 0.97
CA SER A 152 -5.08 -12.67 1.42
C SER A 152 -5.83 -13.73 0.60
N SER A 153 -6.62 -13.32 -0.40
CA SER A 153 -7.43 -14.22 -1.23
C SER A 153 -7.22 -14.09 -2.76
N SER A 154 -6.35 -13.18 -3.23
CA SER A 154 -6.11 -12.99 -4.68
C SER A 154 -4.63 -12.90 -5.09
N SER A 155 -3.97 -14.05 -5.20
CA SER A 155 -2.72 -14.18 -6.00
C SER A 155 -2.54 -15.53 -6.73
N VAL A 156 -3.49 -16.46 -6.59
CA VAL A 156 -3.60 -17.68 -7.40
C VAL A 156 -5.06 -17.83 -7.83
N GLY A 157 -5.33 -17.88 -9.14
CA GLY A 157 -6.67 -18.20 -9.65
C GLY A 157 -7.42 -17.14 -10.50
N SER A 158 -6.72 -16.23 -11.20
CA SER A 158 -7.38 -15.43 -12.26
C SER A 158 -6.45 -15.01 -13.42
N ALA A 159 -5.51 -15.89 -13.79
CA ALA A 159 -4.64 -15.73 -14.96
C ALA A 159 -4.49 -17.01 -15.82
N GLU A 160 -5.20 -18.09 -15.50
CA GLU A 160 -5.25 -19.34 -16.29
C GLU A 160 -6.36 -19.33 -17.36
N LEU A 161 -6.49 -18.23 -18.11
CA LEU A 161 -7.51 -18.13 -19.17
C LEU A 161 -7.06 -17.41 -20.46
N LEU A 162 -5.75 -17.24 -20.67
CA LEU A 162 -5.18 -16.83 -21.97
C LEU A 162 -3.87 -17.58 -22.27
N THR A 163 -3.97 -18.89 -22.47
CA THR A 163 -2.90 -19.70 -23.07
C THR A 163 -3.48 -20.62 -24.14
N PHE A 164 -3.39 -20.24 -25.43
CA PHE A 164 -3.40 -21.18 -26.57
C PHE A 164 -2.95 -20.48 -27.86
N GLY A 165 -2.03 -21.10 -28.60
CA GLY A 165 -1.53 -20.64 -29.91
C GLY A 165 -0.32 -19.70 -29.81
N GLU A 166 0.81 -19.94 -30.48
CA GLU A 166 1.15 -21.05 -31.38
C GLU A 166 2.67 -21.31 -31.39
N SER A 167 3.07 -22.53 -31.74
CA SER A 167 4.45 -23.03 -31.64
C SER A 167 5.08 -23.21 -33.03
N ALA A 168 6.35 -22.81 -33.18
CA ALA A 168 7.13 -23.08 -34.39
C ALA A 168 8.61 -23.35 -34.07
N SER A 169 8.91 -24.65 -33.87
CA SER A 169 10.14 -25.39 -34.20
C SER A 169 11.52 -24.69 -34.25
N VAL A 170 12.44 -25.21 -33.43
CA VAL A 170 13.91 -25.10 -33.51
C VAL A 170 14.48 -25.99 -34.61
N SER A 171 15.55 -25.57 -35.31
CA SER A 171 16.85 -26.29 -35.48
C SER A 171 17.65 -25.81 -36.70
N GLY A 172 18.99 -25.78 -36.59
CA GLY A 172 19.89 -25.49 -37.72
C GLY A 172 21.19 -24.76 -37.38
N GLU A 173 21.99 -25.25 -36.43
CA GLU A 173 23.43 -24.92 -36.40
C GLU A 173 24.18 -25.87 -37.35
N ASP A 174 25.18 -25.35 -38.08
CA ASP A 174 26.47 -26.03 -38.28
C ASP A 174 27.51 -25.13 -39.01
N THR A 175 28.76 -25.17 -38.54
CA THR A 175 29.98 -24.64 -39.19
C THR A 175 31.10 -25.63 -38.85
N PRO A 176 32.11 -25.96 -39.70
CA PRO A 176 33.18 -24.99 -40.07
C PRO A 176 33.94 -25.19 -41.43
N CYS A 177 34.64 -24.12 -41.87
CA CYS A 177 35.96 -23.96 -42.59
C CYS A 177 36.65 -25.10 -43.42
N PRO A 178 37.79 -24.81 -44.13
CA PRO A 178 38.11 -23.86 -45.22
C PRO A 178 38.66 -24.64 -46.48
N PRO A 179 39.21 -24.03 -47.58
CA PRO A 179 40.64 -23.63 -47.62
C PRO A 179 41.10 -22.55 -48.67
N SER A 180 42.42 -22.25 -48.65
CA SER A 180 43.30 -21.74 -49.73
C SER A 180 43.26 -20.27 -50.22
N ALA A 181 44.39 -19.58 -50.01
CA ALA A 181 44.90 -18.46 -50.83
C ALA A 181 45.66 -19.02 -52.07
N PRO A 182 45.99 -18.26 -53.15
CA PRO A 182 46.99 -17.15 -53.12
C PRO A 182 46.71 -16.04 -54.19
N PRO A 183 47.66 -15.18 -54.62
CA PRO A 183 48.73 -14.45 -53.91
C PRO A 183 48.59 -12.90 -54.05
N HIS A 184 49.53 -12.18 -53.43
CA HIS A 184 49.75 -10.72 -53.51
C HIS A 184 49.61 -10.07 -54.91
N ILE A 185 48.94 -8.92 -54.95
CA ILE A 185 49.32 -7.75 -55.77
C ILE A 185 49.23 -6.51 -54.86
N PRO A 186 50.29 -5.71 -54.68
CA PRO A 186 50.20 -4.44 -53.96
C PRO A 186 49.50 -3.38 -54.83
N PRO A 187 48.68 -2.47 -54.26
CA PRO A 187 48.10 -1.38 -55.03
C PRO A 187 49.22 -0.45 -55.56
N PRO A 188 49.17 -0.02 -56.83
CA PRO A 188 50.19 0.86 -57.38
C PRO A 188 50.12 2.25 -56.72
N ALA A 189 51.27 2.77 -56.31
CA ALA A 189 51.39 4.15 -55.85
C ALA A 189 51.21 5.11 -57.05
N HIS A 190 50.06 5.77 -57.11
CA HIS A 190 49.71 6.81 -58.08
C HIS A 190 48.99 7.96 -57.37
N PRO A 191 49.06 9.17 -57.93
CA PRO A 191 50.14 10.11 -57.68
C PRO A 191 49.78 11.09 -56.56
N THR A 192 50.70 11.98 -56.19
CA THR A 192 50.36 13.21 -55.46
C THR A 192 49.57 14.16 -56.38
N SER A 193 48.31 13.85 -56.65
CA SER A 193 47.38 14.79 -57.28
C SER A 193 47.09 15.92 -56.30
N HIS A 194 47.43 17.15 -56.68
CA HIS A 194 46.99 18.34 -55.96
C HIS A 194 45.47 18.25 -55.72
N PRO A 195 44.97 18.56 -54.51
CA PRO A 195 43.54 18.54 -54.25
C PRO A 195 42.86 19.49 -55.24
N LEU A 196 41.91 18.95 -56.01
CA LEU A 196 41.13 19.74 -56.96
C LEU A 196 40.41 20.87 -56.21
N GLU A 197 40.33 22.03 -56.85
CA GLU A 197 39.64 23.19 -56.27
C GLU A 197 38.22 22.84 -55.81
N THR A 198 37.75 23.51 -54.76
CA THR A 198 36.49 23.20 -54.04
C THR A 198 35.24 23.20 -54.93
N THR A 199 35.33 23.78 -56.13
CA THR A 199 34.30 23.74 -57.18
C THR A 199 34.16 22.41 -57.91
N TYR A 200 35.12 21.47 -57.79
CA TYR A 200 35.15 20.22 -58.55
C TYR A 200 34.94 18.96 -57.70
N HIS A 201 34.63 19.09 -56.41
CA HIS A 201 34.49 17.94 -55.51
C HIS A 201 33.53 16.85 -56.04
N TYR A 202 32.44 17.20 -56.74
CA TYR A 202 31.49 16.22 -57.29
C TYR A 202 32.07 15.27 -58.36
N LEU A 203 33.30 15.51 -58.83
CA LEU A 203 34.05 14.64 -59.75
C LEU A 203 35.01 13.69 -59.02
N CYS A 204 35.19 13.81 -57.70
CA CYS A 204 36.01 12.91 -56.90
C CYS A 204 35.37 11.52 -56.76
N ASP A 205 36.18 10.50 -56.48
CA ASP A 205 35.68 9.19 -56.06
C ASP A 205 34.95 9.28 -54.70
N ALA A 206 34.07 8.32 -54.44
CA ALA A 206 33.20 8.35 -53.27
C ALA A 206 33.94 8.36 -51.91
N VAL A 207 35.16 7.82 -51.84
CA VAL A 207 35.94 7.78 -50.59
C VAL A 207 36.59 9.14 -50.34
N THR A 208 37.26 9.70 -51.36
CA THR A 208 37.87 11.03 -51.28
C THR A 208 36.84 12.14 -51.08
N TYR A 209 35.68 12.05 -51.76
CA TYR A 209 34.57 12.98 -51.54
C TYR A 209 34.07 12.94 -50.10
N LYS A 210 33.85 11.75 -49.54
CA LYS A 210 33.45 11.59 -48.12
C LYS A 210 34.49 12.16 -47.16
N HIS A 211 35.79 11.97 -47.43
CA HIS A 211 36.86 12.52 -46.60
C HIS A 211 36.82 14.06 -46.56
N HIS A 212 36.75 14.72 -47.73
CA HIS A 212 36.66 16.18 -47.78
C HIS A 212 35.38 16.72 -47.15
N GLU A 213 34.25 16.03 -47.27
CA GLU A 213 33.02 16.45 -46.60
C GLU A 213 33.12 16.33 -45.07
N LEU A 214 33.74 15.26 -44.56
CA LEU A 214 34.03 15.11 -43.12
C LEU A 214 34.93 16.22 -42.56
N GLU A 215 35.94 16.63 -43.33
CA GLU A 215 36.85 17.73 -43.00
C GLU A 215 36.09 19.07 -42.94
N ARG A 216 35.24 19.35 -43.95
CA ARG A 216 34.35 20.52 -43.95
C ARG A 216 33.42 20.53 -42.75
N LEU A 217 32.76 19.41 -42.43
CA LEU A 217 31.86 19.29 -41.28
C LEU A 217 32.61 19.53 -39.95
N SER A 218 33.86 19.05 -39.82
CA SER A 218 34.72 19.33 -38.66
C SER A 218 35.02 20.83 -38.50
N ILE A 219 35.23 21.55 -39.60
CA ILE A 219 35.43 23.01 -39.60
C ILE A 219 34.14 23.77 -39.23
N HIS A 220 32.97 23.19 -39.47
CA HIS A 220 31.69 23.77 -39.05
C HIS A 220 31.37 23.52 -37.57
N GLU A 221 31.76 22.37 -37.00
CA GLU A 221 31.63 22.09 -35.56
C GLU A 221 32.46 23.08 -34.71
N THR A 222 33.71 23.38 -35.10
CA THR A 222 34.60 24.29 -34.35
C THR A 222 34.17 25.76 -34.35
N LYS A 223 33.16 26.13 -35.16
CA LYS A 223 32.69 27.52 -35.32
C LYS A 223 31.51 27.89 -34.42
N GLY A 224 31.03 26.99 -33.56
CA GLY A 224 29.99 27.31 -32.56
C GLY A 224 28.68 27.80 -33.19
N LEU A 225 28.17 27.09 -34.19
CA LEU A 225 26.99 27.51 -34.96
C LEU A 225 25.70 27.45 -34.14
N GLU A 226 24.88 28.49 -34.25
CA GLU A 226 23.55 28.60 -33.65
C GLU A 226 22.43 28.46 -34.70
N GLY A 227 21.20 28.14 -34.25
CA GLY A 227 19.99 28.12 -35.09
C GLY A 227 20.01 27.10 -36.24
N ASP A 228 19.42 27.48 -37.38
CA ASP A 228 19.18 26.59 -38.54
C ASP A 228 20.47 25.97 -39.12
N LEU A 229 21.60 26.67 -39.01
CA LEU A 229 22.90 26.18 -39.46
C LEU A 229 23.34 24.96 -38.64
N ARG A 230 23.03 24.95 -37.34
CA ARG A 230 23.30 23.83 -36.44
C ARG A 230 22.43 22.61 -36.76
N VAL A 231 21.14 22.83 -37.03
CA VAL A 231 20.21 21.78 -37.47
C VAL A 231 20.68 21.17 -38.79
N THR A 232 21.17 22.01 -39.72
CA THR A 232 21.72 21.56 -41.01
C THR A 232 23.00 20.74 -40.81
N LEU A 233 23.92 21.19 -39.95
CA LEU A 233 25.14 20.45 -39.61
C LEU A 233 24.83 19.07 -39.00
N GLY A 234 23.88 18.99 -38.05
CA GLY A 234 23.45 17.74 -37.44
C GLY A 234 22.85 16.74 -38.45
N ARG A 235 22.06 17.23 -39.41
CA ARG A 235 21.54 16.41 -40.53
C ARG A 235 22.68 15.90 -41.41
N SER A 236 23.63 16.74 -41.80
CA SER A 236 24.78 16.33 -42.63
C SER A 236 25.66 15.29 -41.95
N LEU A 237 25.98 15.46 -40.66
CA LEU A 237 26.72 14.47 -39.86
C LEU A 237 25.97 13.12 -39.82
N ALA A 238 24.66 13.14 -39.61
CA ALA A 238 23.83 11.93 -39.60
C ALA A 238 23.81 11.22 -40.97
N MET A 239 23.69 11.97 -42.08
CA MET A 239 23.69 11.42 -43.45
C MET A 239 25.04 10.83 -43.86
N VAL A 240 26.16 11.43 -43.43
CA VAL A 240 27.52 10.93 -43.72
C VAL A 240 27.87 9.69 -42.87
N GLY A 241 27.15 9.47 -41.77
CA GLY A 241 27.27 8.30 -40.88
C GLY A 241 27.99 8.56 -39.55
N GLU A 242 28.29 9.82 -39.22
CA GLU A 242 29.01 10.24 -38.01
C GLU A 242 28.05 10.33 -36.80
N ARG A 243 27.46 9.19 -36.43
CA ARG A 243 26.35 9.12 -35.44
C ARG A 243 26.70 9.75 -34.10
N ASP A 244 27.86 9.42 -33.51
CA ASP A 244 28.27 9.94 -32.19
C ASP A 244 28.53 11.45 -32.17
N ARG A 245 28.88 12.05 -33.32
CA ARG A 245 29.03 13.51 -33.47
C ARG A 245 27.67 14.18 -33.63
N ALA A 246 26.82 13.62 -34.49
CA ALA A 246 25.45 14.08 -34.67
C ALA A 246 24.67 14.06 -33.34
N VAL A 247 24.75 12.96 -32.57
CA VAL A 247 24.11 12.83 -31.25
C VAL A 247 24.59 13.93 -30.30
N ARG A 248 25.89 14.16 -30.15
CA ARG A 248 26.42 15.24 -29.28
C ARG A 248 25.90 16.61 -29.69
N LEU A 249 26.02 16.96 -30.98
CA LEU A 249 25.58 18.26 -31.48
C LEU A 249 24.08 18.54 -31.28
N LEU A 250 23.23 17.49 -31.37
CA LEU A 250 21.79 17.56 -31.12
C LEU A 250 21.44 17.70 -29.63
N LEU A 251 22.27 17.19 -28.71
CA LEU A 251 22.03 17.22 -27.26
C LEU A 251 22.67 18.43 -26.57
N ASP A 252 23.72 19.01 -27.15
CA ASP A 252 24.38 20.25 -26.69
C ASP A 252 23.53 21.51 -26.97
N ALA A 253 22.22 21.38 -27.21
CA ALA A 253 21.31 22.44 -27.66
C ALA A 253 20.37 22.87 -26.52
N ASP A 254 20.11 24.18 -26.39
CA ASP A 254 19.29 24.71 -25.30
C ASP A 254 17.83 24.23 -25.34
N THR A 255 17.25 24.04 -24.15
CA THR A 255 15.84 23.64 -23.96
C THR A 255 14.82 24.67 -24.48
N SER A 256 15.26 25.88 -24.79
CA SER A 256 14.46 26.98 -25.34
C SER A 256 14.30 26.95 -26.87
N HIS A 257 15.05 26.10 -27.59
CA HIS A 257 14.97 26.03 -29.05
C HIS A 257 13.69 25.34 -29.54
N SER A 258 13.04 25.91 -30.57
CA SER A 258 11.81 25.37 -31.19
C SER A 258 11.94 23.95 -31.77
N HIS A 259 13.15 23.41 -31.89
CA HIS A 259 13.41 22.06 -32.41
C HIS A 259 13.93 21.07 -31.35
N PHE A 260 14.15 21.52 -30.10
CA PHE A 260 14.71 20.75 -28.99
C PHE A 260 14.09 19.34 -28.86
N TYR A 261 12.75 19.25 -28.80
CA TYR A 261 12.05 17.97 -28.70
C TYR A 261 12.30 17.05 -29.92
N THR A 262 12.36 17.61 -31.13
CA THR A 262 12.61 16.84 -32.35
C THR A 262 14.07 16.36 -32.42
N ASP A 263 15.00 17.17 -31.94
CA ASP A 263 16.42 16.85 -31.90
C ASP A 263 16.75 15.80 -30.82
N CYS A 264 16.05 15.83 -29.68
CA CYS A 264 16.03 14.74 -28.70
C CYS A 264 15.58 13.41 -29.31
N LEU A 265 14.45 13.39 -30.03
CA LEU A 265 13.96 12.17 -30.70
C LEU A 265 14.91 11.67 -31.79
N ARG A 266 15.51 12.58 -32.58
CA ARG A 266 16.55 12.23 -33.58
C ARG A 266 17.78 11.61 -32.91
N ALA A 267 18.24 12.17 -31.79
CA ALA A 267 19.37 11.63 -31.03
C ALA A 267 19.07 10.23 -30.47
N CYS A 268 17.86 10.01 -29.93
CA CYS A 268 17.41 8.68 -29.51
C CYS A 268 17.40 7.67 -30.68
N LEU A 269 16.87 8.04 -31.85
CA LEU A 269 16.84 7.17 -33.03
C LEU A 269 18.24 6.85 -33.56
N LEU A 270 19.14 7.83 -33.60
CA LEU A 270 20.54 7.63 -34.02
C LEU A 270 21.33 6.75 -33.03
N ALA A 271 21.02 6.83 -31.74
CA ALA A 271 21.59 5.97 -30.72
C ALA A 271 21.03 4.53 -30.81
N ALA A 272 19.73 4.38 -31.01
CA ALA A 272 19.04 3.09 -31.00
C ALA A 272 19.43 2.13 -32.15
N THR A 273 20.13 2.58 -33.20
CA THR A 273 20.53 1.71 -34.32
C THR A 273 21.47 0.57 -33.91
N HIS A 274 22.13 0.68 -32.76
CA HIS A 274 22.92 -0.39 -32.17
C HIS A 274 22.52 -0.58 -30.70
N HIS A 275 21.89 -1.72 -30.38
CA HIS A 275 21.47 -2.10 -29.03
C HIS A 275 22.69 -2.29 -28.10
N SER A 276 23.22 -1.18 -27.61
CA SER A 276 24.48 -1.07 -26.88
C SER A 276 24.29 -0.31 -25.56
N ALA A 277 25.19 -0.53 -24.60
CA ALA A 277 25.18 0.21 -23.34
C ALA A 277 25.34 1.73 -23.54
N GLN A 278 26.05 2.15 -24.58
CA GLN A 278 26.19 3.55 -24.97
C GLN A 278 24.85 4.14 -25.43
N ALA A 279 24.09 3.43 -26.28
CA ALA A 279 22.77 3.85 -26.72
C ALA A 279 21.79 4.02 -25.55
N GLN A 280 21.79 3.07 -24.62
CA GLN A 280 20.99 3.12 -23.39
C GLN A 280 21.33 4.34 -22.52
N SER A 281 22.62 4.71 -22.46
CA SER A 281 23.10 5.90 -21.73
C SER A 281 22.66 7.20 -22.41
N THR A 282 22.72 7.28 -23.75
CA THR A 282 22.21 8.42 -24.51
C THR A 282 20.69 8.59 -24.35
N ILE A 283 19.91 7.51 -24.46
CA ILE A 283 18.45 7.57 -24.29
C ILE A 283 18.08 7.97 -22.85
N LYS A 284 18.81 7.47 -21.83
CA LYS A 284 18.64 7.93 -20.45
C LYS A 284 18.93 9.43 -20.30
N LEU A 285 20.01 9.93 -20.89
CA LEU A 285 20.34 11.36 -20.85
C LEU A 285 19.22 12.21 -21.48
N VAL A 286 18.75 11.84 -22.67
CA VAL A 286 17.61 12.50 -23.34
C VAL A 286 16.37 12.49 -22.45
N ALA A 287 16.01 11.34 -21.89
CA ALA A 287 14.86 11.21 -21.02
C ALA A 287 14.94 12.12 -19.78
N THR A 288 16.11 12.19 -19.14
CA THR A 288 16.31 13.10 -18.00
C THR A 288 16.26 14.58 -18.39
N ASN A 289 16.71 14.93 -19.60
CA ASN A 289 16.64 16.30 -20.11
C ASN A 289 15.20 16.70 -20.46
N LEU A 290 14.42 15.81 -21.08
CA LEU A 290 12.99 16.03 -21.34
C LEU A 290 12.19 16.22 -20.05
N ILE A 291 12.44 15.39 -19.02
CA ILE A 291 11.83 15.54 -17.69
C ILE A 291 12.19 16.91 -17.07
N ALA A 292 13.46 17.32 -17.15
CA ALA A 292 13.92 18.61 -16.64
C ALA A 292 13.32 19.81 -17.41
N ALA A 293 13.04 19.65 -18.70
CA ALA A 293 12.37 20.64 -19.54
C ALA A 293 10.82 20.68 -19.34
N GLY A 294 10.26 19.79 -18.51
CA GLY A 294 8.83 19.71 -18.21
C GLY A 294 8.03 18.66 -19.01
N ASN A 295 8.65 18.01 -19.99
CA ASN A 295 8.08 16.91 -20.78
C ASN A 295 8.27 15.58 -20.03
N ILE A 296 7.57 15.47 -18.88
CA ILE A 296 7.76 14.39 -17.91
C ILE A 296 7.36 13.03 -18.49
N TRP A 297 6.25 12.95 -19.23
CA TRP A 297 5.69 11.69 -19.71
C TRP A 297 6.57 11.07 -20.81
N GLU A 298 7.02 11.88 -21.76
CA GLU A 298 7.87 11.45 -22.86
C GLU A 298 9.23 10.94 -22.34
N GLY A 299 9.79 11.58 -21.31
CA GLY A 299 10.99 11.06 -20.64
C GLY A 299 10.72 9.79 -19.82
N VAL A 300 9.56 9.68 -19.16
CA VAL A 300 9.16 8.45 -18.46
C VAL A 300 8.98 7.27 -19.42
N GLU A 301 8.36 7.49 -20.58
CA GLU A 301 8.23 6.50 -21.65
C GLU A 301 9.60 6.01 -22.15
N LEU A 302 10.51 6.95 -22.46
CA LEU A 302 11.88 6.59 -22.85
C LEU A 302 12.62 5.79 -21.76
N LEU A 303 12.48 6.15 -20.48
CA LEU A 303 13.05 5.39 -19.36
C LEU A 303 12.45 3.97 -19.26
N CYS A 304 11.16 3.80 -19.55
CA CYS A 304 10.53 2.48 -19.55
C CYS A 304 11.02 1.61 -20.71
N LEU A 305 11.15 2.17 -21.91
CA LEU A 305 11.66 1.48 -23.11
C LEU A 305 13.10 0.96 -22.94
N ILE A 306 13.93 1.63 -22.12
CA ILE A 306 15.30 1.17 -21.78
C ILE A 306 15.36 0.29 -20.51
N GLY A 307 14.24 -0.22 -20.03
CA GLY A 307 14.20 -1.07 -18.83
C GLY A 307 14.62 -0.35 -17.54
N LYS A 308 14.41 0.98 -17.47
CA LYS A 308 14.68 1.82 -16.29
C LYS A 308 13.39 2.39 -15.69
N ALA A 309 12.32 1.60 -15.71
CA ALA A 309 11.02 1.96 -15.11
C ALA A 309 11.15 2.35 -13.62
N GLY A 310 12.12 1.78 -12.89
CA GLY A 310 12.37 2.11 -11.48
C GLY A 310 12.90 3.54 -11.28
N ASP A 311 13.72 4.04 -12.20
CA ASP A 311 14.14 5.44 -12.23
C ASP A 311 12.95 6.33 -12.65
N ALA A 312 12.16 5.89 -13.63
CA ALA A 312 10.95 6.61 -14.08
C ALA A 312 9.94 6.83 -12.94
N CYS A 313 9.65 5.79 -12.15
CA CYS A 313 8.80 5.89 -10.96
C CYS A 313 9.33 6.90 -9.94
N ARG A 314 10.66 6.99 -9.75
CA ARG A 314 11.30 7.95 -8.83
C ARG A 314 11.18 9.39 -9.35
N TYR A 315 11.35 9.62 -10.65
CA TYR A 315 11.08 10.92 -11.27
C TYR A 315 9.61 11.31 -11.13
N LEU A 316 8.66 10.41 -11.41
CA LEU A 316 7.24 10.67 -11.19
C LEU A 316 6.96 11.10 -9.73
N GLN A 317 7.60 10.48 -8.73
CA GLN A 317 7.48 10.93 -7.33
C GLN A 317 8.10 12.31 -7.08
N SER A 318 9.28 12.63 -7.62
CA SER A 318 9.92 13.93 -7.40
C SER A 318 9.15 15.11 -8.01
N TYR A 319 8.39 14.87 -9.08
CA TYR A 319 7.50 15.86 -9.70
C TYR A 319 6.05 15.79 -9.17
N GLY A 320 5.78 15.03 -8.09
CA GLY A 320 4.47 14.97 -7.44
C GLY A 320 3.42 14.07 -8.11
N HIS A 321 3.78 13.34 -9.17
CA HIS A 321 2.92 12.38 -9.88
C HIS A 321 2.87 11.01 -9.16
N TRP A 322 2.38 11.02 -7.92
CA TRP A 322 2.34 9.84 -7.05
C TRP A 322 1.48 8.68 -7.57
N ARG A 323 0.23 8.93 -7.99
CA ARG A 323 -0.66 7.86 -8.50
C ARG A 323 -0.13 7.20 -9.79
N PRO A 324 0.36 7.94 -10.80
CA PRO A 324 1.04 7.33 -11.95
C PRO A 324 2.26 6.49 -11.58
N SER A 325 3.08 6.94 -10.61
CA SER A 325 4.24 6.18 -10.13
C SER A 325 3.84 4.81 -9.54
N VAL A 326 2.74 4.76 -8.79
CA VAL A 326 2.18 3.51 -8.24
C VAL A 326 1.67 2.57 -9.32
N TRP A 327 0.94 3.10 -10.31
CA TRP A 327 0.47 2.31 -11.46
C TRP A 327 1.65 1.73 -12.23
N LEU A 328 2.62 2.57 -12.60
CA LEU A 328 3.80 2.13 -13.35
C LEU A 328 4.63 1.09 -12.57
N ALA A 329 4.80 1.28 -11.26
CA ALA A 329 5.50 0.32 -10.41
C ALA A 329 4.77 -1.04 -10.33
N LYS A 330 3.44 -1.07 -10.31
CA LYS A 330 2.68 -2.33 -10.34
C LYS A 330 2.65 -3.00 -11.70
N CYS A 331 2.77 -2.25 -12.80
CA CYS A 331 2.71 -2.79 -14.16
C CYS A 331 4.07 -3.18 -14.75
N ALA A 332 5.16 -2.49 -14.38
CA ALA A 332 6.46 -2.59 -15.07
C ALA A 332 7.64 -3.04 -14.20
N LEU A 333 7.46 -3.23 -12.89
CA LEU A 333 8.53 -3.63 -11.97
C LEU A 333 8.27 -4.99 -11.31
N THR A 334 9.35 -5.61 -10.85
CA THR A 334 9.25 -6.79 -9.99
C THR A 334 8.69 -6.41 -8.61
N VAL A 335 8.09 -7.39 -7.92
CA VAL A 335 7.52 -7.18 -6.58
C VAL A 335 8.54 -6.53 -5.64
N SER A 336 9.79 -7.01 -5.63
CA SER A 336 10.89 -6.46 -4.82
C SER A 336 11.25 -5.01 -5.13
N GLU A 337 11.22 -4.59 -6.40
CA GLU A 337 11.53 -3.21 -6.78
C GLU A 337 10.36 -2.26 -6.50
N SER A 338 9.12 -2.76 -6.62
CA SER A 338 7.91 -2.00 -6.33
C SER A 338 7.80 -1.59 -4.85
N VAL A 339 8.32 -2.43 -3.94
CA VAL A 339 8.29 -2.24 -2.47
C VAL A 339 8.78 -0.85 -2.06
N ASP A 340 9.92 -0.40 -2.56
CA ASP A 340 10.52 0.88 -2.15
C ASP A 340 9.74 2.10 -2.66
N ILE A 341 9.17 1.99 -3.86
CA ILE A 341 8.34 3.04 -4.47
C ILE A 341 7.02 3.14 -3.70
N LEU A 342 6.39 2.00 -3.37
CA LEU A 342 5.16 1.94 -2.61
C LEU A 342 5.34 2.37 -1.13
N LYS A 343 6.48 2.05 -0.49
CA LYS A 343 6.84 2.57 0.84
C LYS A 343 6.94 4.10 0.87
N ARG A 344 7.56 4.71 -0.15
CA ARG A 344 7.61 6.18 -0.29
C ARG A 344 6.22 6.78 -0.50
N PHE A 345 5.39 6.12 -1.30
CA PHE A 345 4.00 6.54 -1.50
C PHE A 345 3.16 6.43 -0.21
N ALA A 346 3.31 5.36 0.56
CA ALA A 346 2.67 5.23 1.87
C ALA A 346 3.09 6.34 2.83
N HIS A 347 4.38 6.67 2.89
CA HIS A 347 4.87 7.79 3.70
C HIS A 347 4.26 9.13 3.26
N HIS A 348 4.15 9.38 1.95
CA HIS A 348 3.45 10.55 1.40
C HIS A 348 1.95 10.56 1.76
N LEU A 349 1.27 9.41 1.78
CA LEU A 349 -0.13 9.32 2.22
C LEU A 349 -0.28 9.66 3.71
N THR A 350 0.63 9.20 4.58
CA THR A 350 0.65 9.59 6.00
C THR A 350 0.85 11.11 6.16
N THR A 351 1.81 11.72 5.44
CA THR A 351 2.10 13.16 5.59
C THR A 351 1.05 14.06 4.96
N SER A 352 0.37 13.62 3.90
CA SER A 352 -0.76 14.33 3.27
C SER A 352 -2.10 14.18 4.00
N GLY A 353 -2.15 13.38 5.08
CA GLY A 353 -3.32 13.21 5.93
C GLY A 353 -4.21 12.01 5.59
N CYS A 354 -3.97 11.32 4.47
CA CYS A 354 -4.66 10.07 4.07
C CYS A 354 -4.07 8.85 4.82
N LYS A 355 -4.06 8.93 6.15
CA LYS A 355 -3.39 8.01 7.07
C LYS A 355 -3.76 6.53 6.85
N ASP A 356 -5.05 6.22 6.79
CA ASP A 356 -5.54 4.84 6.66
C ASP A 356 -5.10 4.21 5.32
N GLN A 357 -5.16 4.98 4.22
CA GLN A 357 -4.66 4.53 2.92
C GLN A 357 -3.16 4.26 2.94
N GLY A 358 -2.37 5.03 3.69
CA GLY A 358 -0.94 4.77 3.89
C GLY A 358 -0.68 3.42 4.56
N VAL A 359 -1.49 3.05 5.57
CA VAL A 359 -1.41 1.75 6.24
C VAL A 359 -1.82 0.62 5.29
N CYS A 360 -2.93 0.77 4.56
CA CYS A 360 -3.39 -0.21 3.57
C CYS A 360 -2.35 -0.46 2.46
N VAL A 361 -1.64 0.59 2.00
CA VAL A 361 -0.52 0.42 1.06
C VAL A 361 0.60 -0.41 1.67
N LEU A 362 1.00 -0.17 2.93
CA LEU A 362 2.04 -0.98 3.59
C LEU A 362 1.64 -2.45 3.75
N LEU A 363 0.37 -2.71 4.05
CA LEU A 363 -0.21 -4.06 4.13
C LEU A 363 -0.22 -4.76 2.76
N SER A 364 -0.55 -4.04 1.68
CA SER A 364 -0.50 -4.58 0.30
C SER A 364 0.91 -4.98 -0.18
N ILE A 365 1.97 -4.51 0.51
CA ILE A 365 3.37 -4.88 0.25
C ILE A 365 3.81 -6.07 1.16
N GLY A 366 2.95 -6.51 2.08
CA GLY A 366 3.30 -7.48 3.13
C GLY A 366 4.10 -6.88 4.29
N SER A 367 4.22 -5.56 4.39
CA SER A 367 5.06 -4.85 5.37
C SER A 367 4.33 -4.62 6.70
N VAL A 368 3.84 -5.70 7.33
CA VAL A 368 3.03 -5.67 8.57
C VAL A 368 3.68 -4.84 9.68
N VAL A 369 4.98 -5.02 9.93
CA VAL A 369 5.70 -4.28 11.00
C VAL A 369 5.61 -2.76 10.77
N GLY A 370 5.85 -2.30 9.54
CA GLY A 370 5.73 -0.88 9.20
C GLY A 370 4.29 -0.35 9.30
N ALA A 371 3.29 -1.17 8.96
CA ALA A 371 1.87 -0.83 9.15
C ALA A 371 1.51 -0.65 10.63
N VAL A 372 1.97 -1.56 11.49
CA VAL A 372 1.81 -1.49 12.95
C VAL A 372 2.53 -0.26 13.53
N GLU A 373 3.76 0.03 13.10
CA GLU A 373 4.49 1.24 13.50
C GLU A 373 3.74 2.53 13.14
N GLN A 374 3.18 2.61 11.93
CA GLN A 374 2.35 3.75 11.51
C GLN A 374 1.10 3.91 12.38
N LEU A 375 0.38 2.82 12.69
CA LEU A 375 -0.79 2.86 13.58
C LEU A 375 -0.43 3.33 15.00
N VAL A 376 0.72 2.89 15.53
CA VAL A 376 1.22 3.35 16.85
C VAL A 376 1.59 4.83 16.84
N GLN A 377 2.26 5.32 15.79
CA GLN A 377 2.57 6.75 15.60
C GLN A 377 1.31 7.62 15.51
N GLN A 378 0.19 7.05 15.05
CA GLN A 378 -1.11 7.71 14.92
C GLN A 378 -2.01 7.54 16.15
N HIS A 379 -1.53 6.87 17.22
CA HIS A 379 -2.27 6.52 18.43
C HIS A 379 -3.45 5.53 18.25
N TYR A 380 -3.56 4.85 17.10
CA TYR A 380 -4.56 3.82 16.84
C TYR A 380 -4.17 2.47 17.47
N HIS A 381 -3.98 2.46 18.79
CA HIS A 381 -3.50 1.30 19.55
C HIS A 381 -4.44 0.07 19.47
N GLN A 382 -5.77 0.28 19.36
CA GLN A 382 -6.73 -0.81 19.17
C GLN A 382 -6.54 -1.49 17.81
N ARG A 383 -6.49 -0.74 16.71
CA ARG A 383 -6.18 -1.27 15.37
C ARG A 383 -4.82 -1.98 15.33
N ALA A 384 -3.79 -1.40 15.96
CA ALA A 384 -2.46 -2.00 16.03
C ALA A 384 -2.46 -3.36 16.76
N ALA A 385 -3.19 -3.49 17.87
CA ALA A 385 -3.32 -4.75 18.61
C ALA A 385 -4.11 -5.81 17.82
N LEU A 386 -5.21 -5.41 17.16
CA LEU A 386 -6.00 -6.28 16.30
C LEU A 386 -5.20 -6.78 15.10
N LEU A 387 -4.51 -5.88 14.40
CA LEU A 387 -3.65 -6.20 13.26
C LEU A 387 -2.52 -7.16 13.65
N LEU A 388 -1.87 -6.94 14.80
CA LEU A 388 -0.86 -7.86 15.34
C LEU A 388 -1.46 -9.26 15.60
N SER A 389 -2.68 -9.33 16.15
CA SER A 389 -3.37 -10.60 16.38
C SER A 389 -3.76 -11.34 15.09
N ALA A 390 -4.15 -10.60 14.05
CA ALA A 390 -4.44 -11.19 12.74
C ALA A 390 -3.16 -11.71 12.08
N ALA A 391 -2.06 -10.96 12.17
CA ALA A 391 -0.79 -11.32 11.59
C ALA A 391 -0.12 -12.54 12.26
N THR A 392 -0.31 -12.74 13.58
CA THR A 392 0.15 -13.96 14.27
C THR A 392 -0.68 -15.18 13.89
N GLN A 393 -2.00 -15.03 13.72
CA GLN A 393 -2.87 -16.11 13.23
C GLN A 393 -2.55 -16.53 11.79
N LEU A 394 -2.19 -15.58 10.93
CA LEU A 394 -1.80 -15.84 9.53
C LEU A 394 -0.34 -16.27 9.36
N HIS A 395 0.40 -16.53 10.45
CA HIS A 395 1.84 -16.82 10.46
C HIS A 395 2.72 -15.79 9.72
N ALA A 396 2.24 -14.56 9.53
CA ALA A 396 2.93 -13.49 8.81
C ALA A 396 4.03 -12.80 9.63
N LEU A 397 4.11 -13.11 10.93
CA LEU A 397 5.16 -12.65 11.84
C LEU A 397 5.95 -13.85 12.40
N PRO A 398 7.27 -13.74 12.61
CA PRO A 398 8.03 -14.75 13.34
C PRO A 398 7.51 -14.81 14.79
N THR A 399 6.80 -15.87 15.13
CA THR A 399 6.37 -16.11 16.51
C THR A 399 7.61 -16.28 17.40
N PRO A 400 7.75 -15.54 18.51
CA PRO A 400 8.73 -15.92 19.53
C PRO A 400 8.40 -17.35 20.00
N PRO A 401 9.42 -18.22 20.21
CA PRO A 401 9.16 -19.59 20.62
C PRO A 401 8.41 -19.61 21.96
N PRO A 402 7.40 -20.48 22.13
CA PRO A 402 6.70 -20.59 23.40
C PRO A 402 7.71 -20.98 24.49
N HIS A 403 7.67 -20.25 25.60
CA HIS A 403 8.54 -20.49 26.74
C HIS A 403 8.29 -21.89 27.33
N LEU A 404 9.17 -22.84 27.01
CA LEU A 404 9.18 -24.17 27.62
C LEU A 404 9.53 -24.06 29.12
N PRO A 405 8.85 -24.80 30.01
CA PRO A 405 9.20 -24.83 31.43
C PRO A 405 10.58 -25.49 31.65
N PRO A 406 11.26 -25.18 32.78
CA PRO A 406 12.66 -25.55 32.96
C PRO A 406 12.85 -27.05 33.22
N GLN A 407 13.48 -27.77 32.28
CA GLN A 407 13.99 -29.12 32.53
C GLN A 407 15.44 -29.30 32.06
N THR A 408 16.34 -29.29 33.04
CA THR A 408 17.55 -30.13 33.19
C THR A 408 18.28 -30.68 31.94
N LEU A 409 19.47 -30.10 31.69
CA LEU A 409 20.73 -30.75 31.26
C LEU A 409 20.70 -32.23 30.83
N THR A 410 21.06 -32.52 29.58
CA THR A 410 22.08 -33.55 29.19
C THR A 410 22.50 -33.39 27.71
N HIS A 411 23.58 -34.08 27.29
CA HIS A 411 24.42 -33.74 26.12
C HIS A 411 24.01 -34.36 24.74
N PRO A 412 24.56 -33.86 23.60
CA PRO A 412 24.30 -34.29 22.20
C PRO A 412 25.26 -35.45 21.76
N PRO A 413 25.42 -35.88 20.47
CA PRO A 413 24.99 -35.35 19.15
C PRO A 413 24.35 -36.44 18.20
N ALA A 414 24.24 -36.39 16.86
CA ALA A 414 24.77 -35.52 15.78
C ALA A 414 23.96 -35.60 14.45
N SER A 415 24.22 -34.65 13.52
CA SER A 415 24.14 -34.73 12.03
C SER A 415 22.85 -35.18 11.30
N SER A 416 22.46 -34.67 10.13
CA SER A 416 22.78 -33.43 9.36
C SER A 416 22.00 -33.48 8.03
N PHE A 417 21.17 -32.49 7.72
CA PHE A 417 20.80 -32.16 6.33
C PHE A 417 20.53 -30.66 6.21
N GLY A 418 21.22 -30.02 5.27
CA GLY A 418 21.26 -28.56 5.17
C GLY A 418 20.23 -28.01 4.19
N TYR A 419 19.39 -27.11 4.68
CA TYR A 419 18.83 -25.99 3.91
C TYR A 419 19.06 -24.72 4.72
N SER A 420 19.80 -23.76 4.15
CA SER A 420 20.05 -22.47 4.79
C SER A 420 19.00 -21.44 4.36
N PRO A 421 18.15 -20.94 5.27
CA PRO A 421 17.61 -19.60 5.16
C PRO A 421 18.60 -18.59 5.76
N VAL A 422 18.67 -17.40 5.17
CA VAL A 422 19.51 -16.30 5.65
C VAL A 422 18.99 -15.81 7.00
N LEU A 423 19.70 -16.14 8.08
CA LEU A 423 19.45 -15.59 9.41
C LEU A 423 19.77 -14.08 9.45
N THR A 424 18.75 -13.26 9.20
CA THR A 424 18.72 -11.86 9.60
C THR A 424 17.87 -11.76 10.88
N SER A 425 18.48 -11.33 11.97
CA SER A 425 17.87 -11.27 13.31
C SER A 425 16.95 -10.05 13.46
N PRO A 426 15.67 -10.21 13.85
CA PRO A 426 14.76 -9.09 14.09
C PRO A 426 14.16 -9.14 15.51
N SER A 427 14.99 -9.26 16.55
CA SER A 427 14.52 -9.59 17.92
C SER A 427 14.49 -8.44 18.94
N GLY A 428 14.98 -7.24 18.60
CA GLY A 428 14.99 -6.09 19.52
C GLY A 428 13.78 -5.14 19.39
N SER A 429 13.49 -4.70 18.17
CA SER A 429 12.52 -3.62 17.90
C SER A 429 11.05 -4.09 17.97
N LEU A 430 10.72 -5.21 17.32
CA LEU A 430 9.34 -5.71 17.27
C LEU A 430 8.81 -6.13 18.66
N ALA A 431 9.67 -6.71 19.51
CA ALA A 431 9.28 -7.07 20.87
C ALA A 431 8.89 -5.84 21.72
N ALA A 432 9.70 -4.78 21.67
CA ALA A 432 9.42 -3.53 22.37
C ALA A 432 8.18 -2.79 21.81
N LEU A 433 7.95 -2.86 20.49
CA LEU A 433 6.76 -2.32 19.84
C LEU A 433 5.50 -3.05 20.32
N THR A 434 5.52 -4.39 20.32
CA THR A 434 4.45 -5.26 20.81
C THR A 434 4.17 -5.04 22.30
N GLU A 435 5.21 -4.88 23.12
CA GLU A 435 5.08 -4.53 24.55
C GLU A 435 4.32 -3.22 24.75
N ASN A 436 4.67 -2.17 24.00
CA ASN A 436 4.01 -0.86 24.07
C ASN A 436 2.55 -0.93 23.62
N ILE A 437 2.26 -1.65 22.53
CA ILE A 437 0.89 -1.87 22.02
C ILE A 437 0.05 -2.58 23.08
N HIS A 438 0.51 -3.72 23.61
CA HIS A 438 -0.24 -4.45 24.63
C HIS A 438 -0.41 -3.63 25.91
N ARG A 439 0.61 -2.88 26.37
CA ARG A 439 0.47 -2.00 27.53
C ARG A 439 -0.62 -0.93 27.33
N LYS A 440 -0.62 -0.24 26.18
CA LYS A 440 -1.66 0.75 25.86
C LYS A 440 -3.04 0.11 25.70
N TYR A 441 -3.09 -1.09 25.15
CA TYR A 441 -4.32 -1.82 24.92
C TYR A 441 -4.94 -2.38 26.21
N ILE A 442 -4.12 -2.82 27.18
CA ILE A 442 -4.58 -3.19 28.53
C ILE A 442 -5.25 -2.02 29.24
N LEU A 443 -4.65 -0.82 29.20
CA LEU A 443 -5.23 0.37 29.82
C LEU A 443 -6.59 0.74 29.20
N HIS A 444 -6.74 0.53 27.88
CA HIS A 444 -8.03 0.68 27.20
C HIS A 444 -9.04 -0.38 27.66
N LEU A 445 -8.69 -1.66 27.68
CA LEU A 445 -9.55 -2.75 28.17
C LEU A 445 -9.96 -2.56 29.64
N TYR A 446 -9.07 -2.04 30.48
CA TYR A 446 -9.36 -1.71 31.88
C TYR A 446 -10.40 -0.58 31.99
N SER A 447 -10.30 0.48 31.17
CA SER A 447 -11.34 1.52 31.08
C SER A 447 -12.69 1.04 30.55
N LEU A 448 -12.75 -0.18 29.99
CA LEU A 448 -13.98 -0.83 29.53
C LEU A 448 -14.52 -1.87 30.54
N GLY A 449 -13.90 -1.99 31.73
CA GLY A 449 -14.31 -2.95 32.76
C GLY A 449 -13.96 -4.42 32.48
N ASN A 450 -13.19 -4.71 31.42
CA ASN A 450 -12.98 -6.08 30.94
C ASN A 450 -11.81 -6.77 31.64
N SER A 451 -12.05 -7.17 32.89
CA SER A 451 -11.11 -7.89 33.77
C SER A 451 -10.44 -9.13 33.14
N PRO A 452 -11.16 -10.08 32.48
CA PRO A 452 -10.52 -11.26 31.94
C PRO A 452 -9.59 -10.94 30.75
N ALA A 453 -9.91 -9.93 29.93
CA ALA A 453 -9.03 -9.47 28.86
C ALA A 453 -7.74 -8.83 29.43
N VAL A 454 -7.88 -7.96 30.42
CA VAL A 454 -6.76 -7.31 31.14
C VAL A 454 -5.81 -8.38 31.70
N ALA A 455 -6.35 -9.34 32.47
CA ALA A 455 -5.54 -10.40 33.09
C ALA A 455 -4.78 -11.26 32.08
N HIS A 456 -5.34 -11.49 30.88
CA HIS A 456 -4.67 -12.23 29.81
C HIS A 456 -3.54 -11.45 29.15
N PHE A 457 -3.78 -10.19 28.75
CA PHE A 457 -2.71 -9.39 28.14
C PHE A 457 -1.60 -9.02 29.15
N CYS A 458 -1.92 -8.88 30.44
CA CYS A 458 -0.90 -8.78 31.50
C CYS A 458 -0.02 -10.04 31.56
N ARG A 459 -0.59 -11.26 31.46
CA ARG A 459 0.20 -12.50 31.41
C ARG A 459 1.12 -12.56 30.18
N LEU A 460 0.68 -12.07 29.02
CA LEU A 460 1.51 -11.98 27.81
C LEU A 460 2.71 -11.01 27.94
N LEU A 461 2.64 -10.05 28.87
CA LEU A 461 3.74 -9.11 29.18
C LEU A 461 4.70 -9.62 30.27
N GLY A 462 4.47 -10.80 30.85
CA GLY A 462 5.31 -11.39 31.89
C GLY A 462 5.40 -10.50 33.15
N GLU A 463 6.60 -10.35 33.71
CA GLU A 463 6.85 -9.61 34.96
C GLU A 463 6.32 -8.17 34.93
N LYS A 464 6.50 -7.46 33.79
CA LYS A 464 6.00 -6.08 33.62
C LYS A 464 4.47 -6.01 33.65
N GLY A 465 3.81 -7.03 33.11
CA GLY A 465 2.35 -7.13 33.14
C GLY A 465 1.81 -7.49 34.52
N HIS A 466 2.55 -8.28 35.31
CA HIS A 466 2.18 -8.55 36.71
C HIS A 466 2.26 -7.30 37.59
N ILE A 467 3.30 -6.46 37.42
CA ILE A 467 3.39 -5.17 38.11
C ILE A 467 2.21 -4.27 37.73
N LEU A 468 1.92 -4.17 36.43
CA LEU A 468 0.81 -3.35 35.93
C LEU A 468 -0.57 -3.87 36.38
N LEU A 469 -0.75 -5.18 36.52
CA LEU A 469 -1.97 -5.76 37.09
C LEU A 469 -2.14 -5.33 38.55
N GLN A 470 -1.09 -5.41 39.37
CA GLN A 470 -1.10 -4.98 40.77
C GLN A 470 -1.35 -3.47 40.90
N GLU A 471 -0.78 -2.65 40.02
CA GLU A 471 -1.06 -1.20 39.96
C GLU A 471 -2.53 -0.91 39.65
N LEU A 472 -3.16 -1.68 38.75
CA LEU A 472 -4.58 -1.52 38.39
C LEU A 472 -5.53 -2.03 39.48
N GLU A 473 -5.23 -3.19 40.09
CA GLU A 473 -5.99 -3.75 41.22
C GLU A 473 -5.94 -2.82 42.45
N ALA A 474 -4.86 -2.06 42.63
CA ALA A 474 -4.72 -1.06 43.70
C ALA A 474 -5.46 0.27 43.43
N LEU A 475 -6.07 0.44 42.26
CA LEU A 475 -6.86 1.63 41.88
C LEU A 475 -8.39 1.38 41.94
N GLN A 476 -8.82 0.18 42.37
CA GLN A 476 -10.21 -0.20 42.62
C GLN A 476 -10.62 0.03 44.08
#